data_AF-A0A139PQY0-F1
#
_entry.id   AF-A0A139PQY0-F1
#
_cell.length_a   1.000
_cell.length_b   1.000
_cell.length_c   1.000
_cell.angle_alpha   90.00
_cell.angle_beta   90.00
_cell.angle_gamma   90.00
#
_symmetry.space_group_name_H-M   'P 1'
#
loop_
_entity.id
_entity.type
_entity.pdbx_description
1 polymer ?
#
loop_
_entity_poly.entity_id
_entity_poly.type
_entity_poly.pdbx_seq_one_letter_code
_entity_poly.pdbx_strand_id
1 'polypeptide(L)'
;MQPSAQLASELVEKLSEGFQLKAGERYGLLINGLGSTPLMEQYVFANDVAKLLHEKDVELAFKKIGNYMTSIDMAGLSLTLIRLADDEWLDALNAPVTTPAW
;
A
#
# COMPACT_ATOMS: atom_id res chain seq x y z
N MET A 1 16.32 -11.77 -9.86
CA MET A 1 14.90 -11.52 -9.49
C MET A 1 14.71 -11.95 -8.06
N GLN A 2 14.12 -11.11 -7.22
CA GLN A 2 13.78 -11.44 -5.83
C GLN A 2 12.32 -11.91 -5.74
N PRO A 3 11.98 -12.81 -4.81
CA PRO A 3 10.59 -13.14 -4.51
C PRO A 3 9.80 -11.92 -4.00
N SER A 4 8.48 -11.92 -4.21
CA SER A 4 7.55 -10.90 -3.70
C SER A 4 7.79 -10.56 -2.22
N ALA A 5 7.92 -11.58 -1.37
CA ALA A 5 8.14 -11.39 0.06
C ALA A 5 9.43 -10.62 0.39
N GLN A 6 10.51 -10.80 -0.39
CA GLN A 6 11.76 -10.04 -0.19
C GLN A 6 11.61 -8.60 -0.66
N LEU A 7 10.94 -8.36 -1.79
CA LEU A 7 10.63 -7.01 -2.28
C LEU A 7 9.72 -6.26 -1.29
N ALA A 8 8.74 -6.95 -0.71
CA ALA A 8 7.83 -6.40 0.29
C ALA A 8 8.59 -6.04 1.57
N SER A 9 9.50 -6.92 2.04
CA SER A 9 10.37 -6.64 3.20
C SER A 9 11.18 -5.37 2.98
N GLU A 10 11.87 -5.27 1.84
CA GLU A 10 12.71 -4.11 1.53
C GLU A 10 11.91 -2.80 1.50
N LEU A 11 10.76 -2.78 0.83
CA LEU A 11 9.91 -1.59 0.75
C LEU A 11 9.28 -1.22 2.09
N VAL A 12 8.79 -2.21 2.86
CA VAL A 12 8.22 -1.96 4.19
C VAL A 12 9.30 -1.49 5.17
N GLU A 13 10.52 -2.02 5.12
CA GLU A 13 11.64 -1.56 5.96
C GLU A 13 11.99 -0.10 5.66
N LYS A 14 12.13 0.26 4.38
CA LYS A 14 12.42 1.66 4.00
C LYS A 14 11.33 2.63 4.46
N LEU A 15 10.07 2.25 4.35
CA LEU A 15 8.96 3.06 4.85
C LEU A 15 8.91 3.08 6.39
N SER A 16 9.23 1.96 7.04
CA SER A 16 9.32 1.86 8.49
C SER A 16 10.34 2.83 9.06
N GLU A 17 11.53 2.89 8.45
CA GLU A 17 12.61 3.80 8.83
C GLU A 17 12.23 5.26 8.55
N GLY A 18 11.66 5.55 7.38
CA GLY A 18 11.29 6.91 6.97
C GLY A 18 10.16 7.52 7.80
N PHE A 19 9.13 6.74 8.13
CA PHE A 19 7.98 7.19 8.91
C PHE A 19 8.12 6.97 10.42
N GLN A 20 9.12 6.19 10.86
CA GLN A 20 9.24 5.73 12.24
C GLN A 20 7.94 5.08 12.73
N LEU A 21 7.45 4.09 11.97
CA LEU A 21 6.18 3.40 12.25
C LEU A 21 6.12 2.94 13.72
N LYS A 22 5.00 3.23 14.39
CA LYS A 22 4.78 2.81 15.78
C LYS A 22 3.64 1.80 15.87
N ALA A 23 3.80 0.85 16.78
CA ALA A 23 2.75 -0.06 17.18
C ALA A 23 1.49 0.72 17.61
N GLY A 24 0.32 0.24 17.19
CA GLY A 24 -0.99 0.85 17.45
C GLY A 24 -1.36 2.03 16.53
N GLU A 25 -0.48 2.47 15.62
CA GLU A 25 -0.83 3.51 14.66
C GLU A 25 -1.69 2.95 13.49
N ARG A 26 -2.61 3.78 13.01
CA ARG A 26 -3.48 3.49 11.87
C ARG A 26 -2.93 4.07 10.59
N TYR A 27 -2.95 3.27 9.52
CA TYR A 27 -2.46 3.64 8.21
C TYR A 27 -3.46 3.30 7.10
N GLY A 28 -3.45 4.12 6.04
CA GLY A 28 -3.96 3.76 4.72
C GLY A 28 -2.86 3.16 3.86
N LEU A 29 -3.22 2.17 3.05
CA LEU A 29 -2.33 1.46 2.13
C LEU A 29 -2.80 1.65 0.69
N LEU A 30 -1.87 2.00 -0.19
CA LEU A 30 -2.06 1.97 -1.64
C LEU A 30 -0.96 1.12 -2.29
N ILE A 31 -1.37 0.04 -2.96
CA ILE A 31 -0.53 -0.71 -3.89
C ILE A 31 -0.91 -0.25 -5.29
N ASN A 32 0.05 0.38 -5.97
CA ASN A 32 -0.14 0.92 -7.31
C ASN A 32 0.74 0.18 -8.32
N GLY A 33 0.11 -0.53 -9.27
CA GLY A 33 0.79 -1.11 -10.42
C GLY A 33 1.26 -0.05 -11.41
N LEU A 34 2.46 -0.22 -11.97
CA LEU A 34 3.09 0.76 -12.87
C LEU A 34 2.78 0.52 -14.36
N GLY A 35 1.85 -0.37 -14.68
CA GLY A 35 1.43 -0.61 -16.06
C GLY A 35 1.14 -2.08 -16.32
N SER A 36 2.18 -2.86 -16.59
CA SER A 36 2.06 -4.26 -17.06
C SER A 36 2.04 -5.31 -15.95
N THR A 37 2.21 -4.93 -14.67
CA THR A 37 2.10 -5.87 -13.54
C THR A 37 0.66 -6.36 -13.37
N PRO A 38 0.38 -7.67 -13.51
CA PRO A 38 -0.95 -8.23 -13.37
C PRO A 38 -1.56 -7.94 -12.00
N LEU A 39 -2.89 -7.77 -11.96
CA LEU A 39 -3.61 -7.55 -10.70
C LEU A 39 -3.37 -8.68 -9.69
N MET A 40 -3.23 -9.91 -10.15
CA MET A 40 -2.87 -11.07 -9.32
C MET A 40 -1.56 -10.85 -8.55
N GLU A 41 -0.51 -10.37 -9.23
CA GLU A 41 0.80 -10.13 -8.61
C GLU A 41 0.72 -8.97 -7.60
N GLN A 42 -0.07 -7.94 -7.90
CA GLN A 42 -0.32 -6.83 -6.96
C GLN A 42 -0.99 -7.31 -5.68
N TYR A 43 -1.94 -8.25 -5.75
CA TYR A 43 -2.57 -8.85 -4.56
C TYR A 43 -1.65 -9.81 -3.80
N VAL A 44 -0.78 -10.56 -4.50
CA VAL A 44 0.27 -11.36 -3.84
C VAL A 44 1.20 -10.45 -3.04
N PHE A 45 1.66 -9.35 -3.64
CA PHE A 45 2.48 -8.36 -2.97
C PHE A 45 1.75 -7.69 -1.80
N ALA A 46 0.47 -7.33 -1.97
CA ALA A 46 -0.36 -6.76 -0.91
C ALA A 46 -0.50 -7.69 0.30
N ASN A 47 -0.63 -9.01 0.07
CA ASN A 47 -0.65 -10.00 1.14
C ASN A 47 0.67 -10.06 1.91
N ASP A 48 1.81 -10.01 1.21
CA ASP A 48 3.12 -10.00 1.86
C ASP A 48 3.32 -8.73 2.70
N VAL A 49 2.95 -7.56 2.16
CA VAL A 49 2.97 -6.28 2.90
C VAL A 49 2.05 -6.31 4.13
N ALA A 50 0.83 -6.85 4.00
CA ALA A 50 -0.12 -6.90 5.09
C ALA A 50 0.41 -7.75 6.27
N LYS A 51 1.09 -8.86 6.01
CA LYS A 51 1.73 -9.68 7.04
C LYS A 51 2.83 -8.90 7.78
N LEU A 52 3.72 -8.26 7.03
CA LEU A 52 4.84 -7.49 7.60
C LEU A 52 4.37 -6.31 8.46
N LEU A 53 3.31 -5.61 8.04
CA LEU A 53 2.73 -4.51 8.82
C LEU A 53 1.98 -5.02 10.05
N HIS A 54 1.30 -6.17 9.95
CA HIS A 54 0.64 -6.81 11.09
C HIS A 54 1.66 -7.24 12.17
N GLU A 55 2.81 -7.79 11.79
CA GLU A 55 3.90 -8.14 12.72
C GLU A 55 4.48 -6.93 13.45
N LYS A 56 4.32 -5.72 12.88
CA LYS A 56 4.71 -4.44 13.49
C LYS A 56 3.59 -3.79 14.32
N ASP A 57 2.47 -4.48 14.51
CA ASP A 57 1.27 -3.96 15.19
C ASP A 57 0.72 -2.66 14.55
N VAL A 58 0.80 -2.58 13.22
CA VAL A 58 0.23 -1.46 12.43
C VAL A 58 -1.13 -1.86 11.91
N GLU A 59 -2.13 -1.03 12.18
CA GLU A 59 -3.50 -1.24 11.70
C GLU A 59 -3.68 -0.62 10.30
N LEU A 60 -4.16 -1.42 9.35
CA LEU A 60 -4.51 -0.97 8.00
C LEU A 60 -6.01 -0.64 7.90
N ALA A 61 -6.38 0.61 8.14
CA ALA A 61 -7.78 1.05 8.15
C ALA A 61 -8.35 1.35 6.75
N PHE A 62 -7.48 1.68 5.78
CA PHE A 62 -7.86 1.89 4.38
C PHE A 62 -6.91 1.11 3.46
N LYS A 63 -7.44 0.46 2.41
CA LYS A 63 -6.66 -0.37 1.49
C LYS A 63 -7.14 -0.17 0.07
N LYS A 64 -6.22 0.09 -0.84
CA LYS A 64 -6.51 0.30 -2.26
C LYS A 64 -5.44 -0.37 -3.12
N ILE A 65 -5.85 -1.21 -4.07
CA ILE A 65 -4.95 -2.03 -4.89
C ILE A 65 -5.39 -1.95 -6.35
N GLY A 66 -4.47 -1.61 -7.26
CA GLY A 66 -4.76 -1.51 -8.69
C GLY A 66 -3.82 -0.56 -9.44
N ASN A 67 -4.17 -0.25 -10.68
CA ASN A 67 -3.43 0.69 -11.53
C ASN A 67 -4.05 2.09 -11.42
N TYR A 68 -3.43 2.95 -10.62
CA TYR A 68 -3.94 4.31 -10.37
C TYR A 68 -3.05 5.39 -10.98
N MET A 69 -1.73 5.17 -11.00
CA MET A 69 -0.73 6.02 -11.63
C MET A 69 0.34 5.14 -12.28
N THR A 70 0.15 4.84 -13.56
CA THR A 70 1.04 3.95 -14.31
C THR A 70 2.20 4.71 -14.97
N SER A 71 3.21 3.96 -15.43
CA SER A 71 4.33 4.42 -16.25
C SER A 71 4.37 3.60 -17.55
N ILE A 72 3.42 3.89 -18.45
CA ILE A 72 3.21 3.18 -19.72
C ILE A 72 3.01 1.67 -19.49
N ASP A 73 3.97 0.83 -19.88
CA ASP A 73 3.96 -0.62 -19.82
C ASP A 73 5.00 -1.18 -18.85
N MET A 74 5.48 -0.35 -17.91
CA MET A 74 6.45 -0.75 -16.90
C MET A 74 5.92 -1.91 -16.06
N ALA A 75 6.72 -2.98 -15.96
CA ALA A 75 6.51 -4.07 -15.03
C ALA A 75 7.10 -3.66 -13.67
N GLY A 76 6.24 -3.27 -12.76
CA GLY A 76 6.60 -2.83 -11.42
C GLY A 76 5.39 -2.36 -10.63
N LEU A 77 5.61 -2.10 -9.35
CA LEU A 77 4.60 -1.58 -8.45
C LEU A 77 5.24 -0.58 -7.49
N SER A 78 4.40 0.19 -6.83
CA SER A 78 4.77 1.10 -5.76
C SER A 78 3.90 0.83 -4.54
N LEU A 79 4.52 1.02 -3.37
CA LEU A 79 3.88 0.91 -2.06
C LEU A 79 3.78 2.31 -1.46
N THR A 80 2.56 2.74 -1.14
CA THR A 80 2.30 4.01 -0.46
C THR A 80 1.61 3.75 0.88
N LEU A 81 2.08 4.42 1.92
CA LEU A 81 1.46 4.46 3.25
C LEU A 81 1.10 5.90 3.61
N ILE A 82 -0.09 6.07 4.19
CA ILE A 82 -0.53 7.34 4.78
C ILE A 82 -0.85 7.09 6.25
N ARG A 83 -0.18 7.79 7.18
CA ARG A 83 -0.57 7.74 8.59
C ARG A 83 -1.89 8.47 8.75
N LEU A 84 -2.89 7.81 9.33
CA LEU A 84 -4.19 8.40 9.64
C LEU A 84 -4.09 9.10 11.00
N ALA A 85 -3.53 10.31 10.98
CA ALA A 85 -3.33 11.12 12.18
C ALA A 85 -4.63 11.74 12.71
N ASP A 86 -5.67 11.76 11.88
CA ASP A 86 -7.00 12.30 12.17
C ASP A 86 -8.06 11.33 11.62
N ASP A 87 -9.14 11.12 12.36
CA ASP A 87 -10.26 10.25 11.96
C ASP A 87 -10.96 10.81 10.71
N GLU A 88 -11.01 12.14 10.55
CA GLU A 88 -11.63 12.78 9.37
C GLU A 88 -10.93 12.38 8.07
N TRP A 89 -9.67 11.96 8.11
CA TRP A 89 -8.94 11.53 6.92
C TRP A 89 -9.43 10.18 6.41
N LEU A 90 -9.78 9.28 7.33
CA LEU A 90 -10.38 8.00 6.97
C LEU A 90 -11.78 8.21 6.38
N ASP A 91 -12.56 9.12 6.97
CA ASP A 91 -13.87 9.50 6.45
C ASP A 91 -13.75 10.10 5.04
N ALA A 92 -12.78 10.98 4.82
CA ALA A 92 -12.51 11.58 3.51
C ALA A 92 -12.08 10.54 2.46
N LEU A 93 -11.27 9.55 2.84
CA LEU A 93 -10.86 8.45 1.94
C LEU A 93 -12.03 7.55 1.53
N ASN A 94 -13.00 7.35 2.43
CA ASN A 94 -14.19 6.52 2.20
C ASN A 94 -15.38 7.29 1.61
N ALA A 95 -15.31 8.62 1.56
CA ALA A 95 -16.39 9.45 1.04
C ALA A 95 -16.70 9.08 -0.43
N PRO A 96 -17.99 8.98 -0.79
CA PRO A 96 -18.36 8.65 -2.17
C PRO A 96 -17.94 9.77 -3.12
N VAL A 97 -17.32 9.39 -4.23
CA VAL A 97 -16.93 10.30 -5.31
C VAL A 97 -17.44 9.78 -6.64
N THR A 98 -17.70 10.69 -7.59
CA THR A 98 -18.05 10.32 -8.96
C THR A 98 -16.87 10.60 -9.88
N THR A 99 -15.99 9.62 -10.00
CA THR A 99 -14.81 9.67 -10.88
C THR A 99 -14.55 8.28 -11.49
N PRO A 100 -13.81 8.17 -12.61
CA PRO A 100 -13.64 6.88 -13.29
C PRO A 100 -12.81 5.82 -12.56
N ALA A 101 -12.00 6.21 -11.57
CA ALA A 101 -10.91 5.36 -11.06
C ALA A 101 -10.67 5.45 -9.53
N TRP A 102 -11.66 5.91 -8.77
CA TRP A 102 -11.63 5.92 -7.30
C TRP A 102 -12.57 4.86 -6.74
#